data_AF-A0A533SSA9-F1
#
_entry.id   AF-A0A533SSA9-F1
#
_cell.length_a   1.000
_cell.length_b   1.000
_cell.length_c   1.000
_cell.angle_alpha   90.00
_cell.angle_beta   90.00
_cell.angle_gamma   90.00
#
_symmetry.space_group_name_H-M   'P 1'
#
loop_
_entity.id
_entity.type
_entity.pdbx_description
1 polymer ?
#
loop_
_entity_poly.entity_id
_entity_poly.type
_entity_poly.pdbx_seq_one_letter_code
_entity_poly.pdbx_strand_id
1 'polypeptide(L)'
;MRKLMQVLGILMVLSMVLTACVTATPVATTQAPAETQPTEAAPAEVPTEAAPAEEAPAEVSTNPYLGSNKLDGNGIPADFFADVHIRKAFAYCFDWETVINDVYKGEAVQSKVLSLPGMPGFDPEAPFYSMDLDKCAEEFKLADVDKDGVAAGEDPDDVWEMGFRVQMLYNTGNTTRQIMAEIMQANLAEVNEKFVVEVLGLPWPAYLAAQRAHKIPIMTAGWLEDIHDAHNWYQPYTTGTYGARQNMPADLKAQFKTFLDEGVSLVDPAARHEVYKKFNQLYYDTVPGIPLVLATSHGYEQSWVEGRIMNPIFSGNYFRTISKTAAAGDPLSYVDATIGDADTFDPALSYD
;
A
#
# COMPACT_ATOMS: atom_id res chain seq x y z
N MET A 1 42.42 39.40 -3.64
CA MET A 1 41.29 38.44 -3.64
C MET A 1 41.75 36.98 -3.49
N ARG A 2 42.73 36.48 -4.26
CA ARG A 2 43.20 35.08 -4.18
C ARG A 2 43.83 34.68 -2.82
N LYS A 3 44.56 35.59 -2.17
CA LYS A 3 45.12 35.37 -0.82
C LYS A 3 44.08 35.44 0.31
N LEU A 4 42.98 36.16 0.10
CA LEU A 4 41.88 36.28 1.08
C LEU A 4 41.02 35.00 1.07
N MET A 5 40.80 34.40 -0.10
CA MET A 5 40.09 33.13 -0.25
C MET A 5 40.90 31.92 0.28
N GLN A 6 42.22 31.95 0.21
CA GLN A 6 43.07 30.92 0.83
C GLN A 6 43.04 30.99 2.36
N VAL A 7 42.97 32.19 2.94
CA VAL A 7 42.82 32.38 4.39
C VAL A 7 41.43 31.95 4.87
N LEU A 8 40.37 32.24 4.10
CA LEU A 8 39.02 31.74 4.40
C LEU A 8 38.91 30.21 4.33
N GLY A 9 39.56 29.59 3.33
CA GLY A 9 39.61 28.13 3.18
C GLY A 9 40.33 27.43 4.33
N ILE A 10 41.42 28.00 4.83
CA ILE A 10 42.15 27.46 5.99
C ILE A 10 41.35 27.65 7.29
N LEU A 11 40.62 28.76 7.44
CA LEU A 11 39.74 29.01 8.60
C LEU A 11 38.53 28.07 8.66
N MET A 12 37.94 27.70 7.51
CA MET A 12 36.87 26.68 7.45
C MET A 12 37.36 25.28 7.79
N VAL A 13 38.57 24.90 7.35
CA VAL A 13 39.14 23.59 7.68
C VAL A 13 39.54 23.53 9.17
N LEU A 14 40.02 24.65 9.74
CA LEU A 14 40.31 24.71 11.18
C LEU A 14 39.03 24.64 12.05
N SER A 15 37.90 25.19 11.60
CA SER A 15 36.65 25.12 12.36
C SER A 15 36.02 23.73 12.39
N MET A 16 36.32 22.87 11.39
CA MET A 16 35.87 21.48 11.36
C MET A 16 36.76 20.54 12.21
N VAL A 17 38.02 20.90 12.46
CA VAL A 17 38.92 20.08 13.30
C VAL A 17 38.67 20.33 14.81
N LEU A 18 38.15 21.49 15.20
CA LEU A 18 37.84 21.79 16.61
C LEU A 18 36.55 21.13 17.14
N THR A 19 35.69 20.57 16.28
CA THR A 19 34.48 19.85 16.71
C THR A 19 34.73 18.36 17.00
N ALA A 20 35.94 17.85 16.72
CA ALA A 20 36.29 16.44 16.88
C ALA A 20 36.91 16.08 18.25
N CYS A 21 37.01 17.03 19.19
CA CYS A 21 37.51 16.79 20.54
C CYS A 21 36.40 16.97 21.58
N VAL A 22 35.42 16.08 21.58
CA VAL A 22 34.58 15.82 22.76
C VAL A 22 35.09 14.52 23.41
N THR A 23 35.65 14.67 24.60
CA THR A 23 36.13 13.60 25.47
C THR A 23 35.03 12.59 25.78
N ALA A 24 35.35 11.30 25.65
CA ALA A 24 34.49 10.19 26.04
C ALA A 24 34.04 10.32 27.50
N THR A 25 32.73 10.30 27.72
CA THR A 25 32.12 10.12 29.06
C THR A 25 32.27 8.65 29.47
N PRO A 26 32.63 8.33 30.73
CA PRO A 26 32.78 6.94 31.14
C PRO A 26 31.42 6.23 31.12
N VAL A 27 31.41 5.01 30.57
CA VAL A 27 30.27 4.10 30.59
C VAL A 27 29.96 3.72 32.04
N ALA A 28 28.77 4.07 32.51
CA ALA A 28 28.25 3.57 33.77
C ALA A 28 27.95 2.06 33.61
N THR A 29 28.59 1.24 34.44
CA THR A 29 28.26 -0.17 34.63
C THR A 29 26.81 -0.32 35.09
N THR A 30 25.96 -0.90 34.26
CA THR A 30 24.64 -1.40 34.63
C THR A 30 24.79 -2.62 35.53
N GLN A 31 24.51 -2.46 36.83
CA GLN A 31 24.23 -3.57 37.73
C GLN A 31 22.88 -4.21 37.36
N ALA A 32 22.82 -5.54 37.39
CA ALA A 32 21.59 -6.31 37.28
C ALA A 32 20.61 -5.93 38.41
N PRO A 33 19.30 -5.82 38.14
CA PRO A 33 18.32 -5.52 39.18
C PRO A 33 18.17 -6.71 40.14
N ALA A 34 18.20 -6.41 41.44
CA ALA A 34 17.96 -7.36 42.51
C ALA A 34 16.49 -7.80 42.55
N GLU A 35 16.26 -9.10 42.77
CA GLU A 35 14.95 -9.69 43.06
C GLU A 35 14.36 -9.08 44.34
N THR A 36 13.20 -8.44 44.22
CA THR A 36 12.38 -8.03 45.36
C THR A 36 11.30 -9.09 45.62
N GLN A 37 11.33 -9.66 46.84
CA GLN A 37 10.28 -10.54 47.36
C GLN A 37 8.94 -9.78 47.54
N PRO A 38 7.78 -10.45 47.42
CA PRO A 38 6.48 -9.80 47.52
C PRO A 38 6.09 -9.52 48.97
N THR A 39 5.70 -8.27 49.25
CA THR A 39 5.08 -7.86 50.52
C THR A 39 3.56 -7.94 50.42
N GLU A 40 2.96 -8.52 51.46
CA GLU A 40 1.55 -8.77 51.72
C GLU A 40 0.67 -7.51 51.61
N ALA A 41 -0.45 -7.58 50.87
CA ALA A 41 -1.38 -6.49 50.67
C ALA A 41 -2.45 -6.44 51.77
N ALA A 42 -2.66 -5.27 52.38
CA ALA A 42 -3.80 -4.98 53.26
C ALA A 42 -5.06 -4.61 52.42
N PRO A 43 -6.27 -4.92 52.90
CA PRO A 43 -7.50 -4.82 52.10
C PRO A 43 -7.96 -3.37 51.88
N ALA A 44 -8.43 -3.09 50.67
CA ALA A 44 -8.96 -1.79 50.25
C ALA A 44 -10.39 -1.54 50.78
N GLU A 45 -10.64 -0.31 51.24
CA GLU A 45 -11.98 0.21 51.55
C GLU A 45 -12.76 0.52 50.26
N VAL A 46 -14.04 0.16 50.24
CA VAL A 46 -14.96 0.33 49.11
C VAL A 46 -15.48 1.78 49.07
N PRO A 47 -15.36 2.53 47.96
CA PRO A 47 -16.00 3.83 47.82
C PRO A 47 -17.48 3.69 47.45
N THR A 48 -18.31 4.46 48.14
CA THR A 48 -19.77 4.55 47.98
C THR A 48 -20.17 5.06 46.59
N GLU A 49 -21.18 4.39 46.01
CA GLU A 49 -21.81 4.64 44.71
C GLU A 49 -22.43 6.04 44.62
N ALA A 50 -21.98 6.85 43.66
CA ALA A 50 -22.63 8.11 43.27
C ALA A 50 -23.56 7.86 42.07
N ALA A 51 -24.75 8.46 42.13
CA ALA A 51 -25.82 8.29 41.15
C ALA A 51 -25.39 8.64 39.70
N PRO A 52 -25.99 7.99 38.67
CA PRO A 52 -25.55 8.16 37.29
C PRO A 52 -25.90 9.55 36.76
N ALA A 53 -24.90 10.23 36.21
CA ALA A 53 -25.10 11.40 35.36
C ALA A 53 -25.71 10.95 34.03
N GLU A 54 -26.66 11.74 33.55
CA GLU A 54 -27.36 11.59 32.28
C GLU A 54 -26.34 11.57 31.12
N GLU A 55 -26.21 10.43 30.43
CA GLU A 55 -25.33 10.29 29.26
C GLU A 55 -25.86 11.18 28.12
N ALA A 56 -25.02 12.12 27.67
CA ALA A 56 -25.23 12.81 26.41
C ALA A 56 -25.36 11.77 25.28
N PRO A 57 -26.24 11.99 24.28
CA PRO A 57 -26.43 11.02 23.20
C PRO A 57 -25.08 10.76 22.51
N ALA A 58 -24.76 9.48 22.32
CA ALA A 58 -23.54 9.05 21.66
C ALA A 58 -23.37 9.76 20.32
N GLU A 59 -22.32 10.56 20.16
CA GLU A 59 -21.89 11.03 18.85
C GLU A 59 -21.66 9.79 17.98
N VAL A 60 -22.46 9.63 16.93
CA VAL A 60 -22.19 8.65 15.89
C VAL A 60 -20.86 9.06 15.27
N SER A 61 -19.78 8.35 15.59
CA SER A 61 -18.46 8.62 15.03
C SER A 61 -18.53 8.39 13.52
N THR A 62 -18.69 9.47 12.75
CA THR A 62 -18.68 9.43 11.30
C THR A 62 -17.25 9.17 10.81
N ASN A 63 -17.11 8.49 9.68
CA ASN A 63 -15.81 8.27 9.07
C ASN A 63 -15.36 9.60 8.43
N PRO A 64 -14.24 10.21 8.87
CA PRO A 64 -13.82 11.52 8.38
C PRO A 64 -13.41 11.51 6.90
N TYR A 65 -13.17 10.34 6.32
CA TYR A 65 -12.69 10.19 4.94
C TYR A 65 -13.80 9.93 3.91
N LEU A 66 -15.07 9.87 4.33
CA LEU A 66 -16.25 9.63 3.46
C LEU A 66 -17.08 10.88 3.19
N GLY A 67 -16.56 12.09 3.46
CA GLY A 67 -17.32 13.33 3.33
C GLY A 67 -18.54 13.35 4.27
N SER A 68 -19.74 13.57 3.72
CA SER A 68 -21.02 13.57 4.45
C SER A 68 -21.43 12.19 5.03
N ASN A 69 -20.75 11.11 4.63
CA ASN A 69 -21.10 9.71 4.97
C ASN A 69 -22.44 9.24 4.36
N LYS A 70 -22.96 9.94 3.35
CA LYS A 70 -24.20 9.63 2.62
C LYS A 70 -24.02 9.90 1.14
N LEU A 71 -24.82 9.25 0.30
CA LEU A 71 -24.88 9.57 -1.13
C LEU A 71 -25.71 10.85 -1.31
N ASP A 72 -25.05 12.00 -1.20
CA ASP A 72 -25.68 13.33 -1.31
C ASP A 72 -24.85 14.30 -2.17
N GLY A 73 -23.95 13.77 -3.00
CA GLY A 73 -22.99 14.53 -3.79
C GLY A 73 -21.79 15.07 -2.99
N ASN A 74 -21.85 15.08 -1.66
CA ASN A 74 -20.77 15.58 -0.80
C ASN A 74 -20.18 14.50 0.14
N GLY A 75 -20.53 13.24 -0.10
CA GLY A 75 -19.97 12.08 0.58
C GLY A 75 -20.33 10.78 -0.12
N ILE A 76 -20.02 9.68 0.55
CA ILE A 76 -20.45 8.33 0.19
C ILE A 76 -20.90 7.56 1.44
N PRO A 77 -21.87 6.65 1.34
CA PRO A 77 -22.17 5.73 2.44
C PRO A 77 -21.01 4.76 2.68
N ALA A 78 -20.95 4.16 3.88
CA ALA A 78 -19.84 3.28 4.27
C ALA A 78 -19.71 2.00 3.41
N ASP A 79 -20.79 1.61 2.75
CA ASP A 79 -20.92 0.45 1.86
C ASP A 79 -20.99 0.82 0.38
N PHE A 80 -20.59 2.04 0.00
CA PHE A 80 -20.52 2.49 -1.40
C PHE A 80 -19.77 1.50 -2.31
N PHE A 81 -18.64 0.97 -1.84
CA PHE A 81 -17.85 -0.02 -2.59
C PHE A 81 -18.38 -1.46 -2.46
N ALA A 82 -19.52 -1.70 -1.80
CA ALA A 82 -20.14 -3.02 -1.77
C ALA A 82 -20.74 -3.38 -3.15
N ASP A 83 -21.16 -2.39 -3.91
CA ASP A 83 -21.57 -2.56 -5.30
C ASP A 83 -20.36 -2.89 -6.18
N VAL A 84 -20.48 -3.97 -6.95
CA VAL A 84 -19.44 -4.43 -7.89
C VAL A 84 -19.28 -3.47 -9.07
N HIS A 85 -20.35 -2.82 -9.53
CA HIS A 85 -20.32 -1.87 -10.64
C HIS A 85 -19.50 -0.63 -10.28
N ILE A 86 -19.58 -0.16 -9.03
CA ILE A 86 -18.67 0.88 -8.52
C ILE A 86 -17.21 0.41 -8.59
N ARG A 87 -16.90 -0.79 -8.11
CA ARG A 87 -15.51 -1.30 -8.13
C ARG A 87 -14.98 -1.48 -9.56
N LYS A 88 -15.82 -1.97 -10.47
CA LYS A 88 -15.51 -2.11 -11.91
C LYS A 88 -15.28 -0.76 -12.57
N ALA A 89 -16.12 0.23 -12.27
CA ALA A 89 -15.95 1.58 -12.80
C ALA A 89 -14.58 2.16 -12.40
N PHE A 90 -14.22 2.10 -11.11
CA PHE A 90 -12.90 2.53 -10.64
C PHE A 90 -11.75 1.77 -11.32
N ALA A 91 -11.91 0.48 -11.63
CA ALA A 91 -10.91 -0.27 -12.38
C ALA A 91 -10.77 0.21 -13.84
N TYR A 92 -11.87 0.49 -14.54
CA TYR A 92 -11.82 1.05 -15.90
C TYR A 92 -11.34 2.50 -15.96
N CYS A 93 -11.45 3.24 -14.86
CA CYS A 93 -10.95 4.61 -14.76
C CYS A 93 -9.44 4.70 -14.46
N PHE A 94 -8.74 3.60 -14.17
CA PHE A 94 -7.32 3.66 -13.81
C PHE A 94 -6.40 3.64 -15.04
N ASP A 95 -5.39 4.52 -15.07
CA ASP A 95 -4.45 4.63 -16.18
C ASP A 95 -3.13 3.90 -15.89
N TRP A 96 -3.04 2.64 -16.32
CA TRP A 96 -1.80 1.86 -16.20
C TRP A 96 -0.68 2.39 -17.10
N GLU A 97 -0.99 2.93 -18.28
CA GLU A 97 0.02 3.37 -19.24
C GLU A 97 0.79 4.58 -18.69
N THR A 98 0.07 5.56 -18.16
CA THR A 98 0.68 6.72 -17.50
C THR A 98 1.50 6.29 -16.29
N VAL A 99 1.02 5.37 -15.45
CA VAL A 99 1.82 4.86 -14.31
C VAL A 99 3.10 4.20 -14.80
N ILE A 100 3.03 3.31 -15.79
CA ILE A 100 4.21 2.59 -16.30
C ILE A 100 5.22 3.57 -16.91
N ASN A 101 4.77 4.51 -17.74
CA ASN A 101 5.66 5.41 -18.48
C ASN A 101 6.20 6.55 -17.60
N ASP A 102 5.36 7.17 -16.77
CA ASP A 102 5.72 8.38 -16.05
C ASP A 102 6.24 8.11 -14.65
N VAL A 103 5.75 7.07 -13.96
CA VAL A 103 6.25 6.67 -12.64
C VAL A 103 7.41 5.71 -12.79
N TYR A 104 7.19 4.59 -13.50
CA TYR A 104 8.21 3.53 -13.62
C TYR A 104 9.15 3.70 -14.82
N LYS A 105 9.01 4.74 -15.64
CA LYS A 105 9.91 5.01 -16.79
C LYS A 105 10.02 3.85 -17.79
N GLY A 106 8.92 3.10 -17.96
CA GLY A 106 8.85 1.90 -18.79
C GLY A 106 9.39 0.64 -18.11
N GLU A 107 9.87 0.73 -16.88
CA GLU A 107 10.40 -0.38 -16.06
C GLU A 107 9.29 -0.99 -15.19
N ALA A 108 8.14 -1.25 -15.79
CA ALA A 108 7.06 -1.99 -15.17
C ALA A 108 6.16 -2.61 -16.23
N VAL A 109 5.48 -3.69 -15.86
CA VAL A 109 4.42 -4.29 -16.68
C VAL A 109 3.12 -4.30 -15.89
N GLN A 110 1.99 -4.16 -16.60
CA GLN A 110 0.69 -4.28 -15.95
C GLN A 110 0.51 -5.67 -15.33
N SER A 111 0.13 -5.71 -14.06
CA SER A 111 -0.24 -6.95 -13.39
C SER A 111 -1.65 -7.34 -13.83
N LYS A 112 -1.80 -8.47 -14.53
CA LYS A 112 -3.11 -8.98 -14.97
C LYS A 112 -3.79 -9.84 -13.90
N VAL A 113 -2.99 -10.47 -13.05
CA VAL A 113 -3.41 -11.31 -11.92
C VAL A 113 -2.49 -11.04 -10.73
N LEU A 114 -2.82 -11.56 -9.54
CA LEU A 114 -2.01 -11.32 -8.35
C LEU A 114 -0.70 -12.11 -8.32
N SER A 115 -0.67 -13.33 -8.87
CA SER A 115 0.54 -14.18 -8.89
C SER A 115 1.59 -13.65 -9.88
N LEU A 116 2.87 -13.90 -9.60
CA LEU A 116 3.98 -13.53 -10.47
C LEU A 116 4.22 -14.48 -11.65
N PRO A 117 4.90 -14.02 -12.72
CA PRO A 117 5.32 -14.87 -13.83
C PRO A 117 6.01 -16.17 -13.38
N GLY A 118 5.58 -17.30 -13.94
CA GLY A 118 6.15 -18.62 -13.63
C GLY A 118 5.54 -19.34 -12.42
N MET A 119 4.62 -18.69 -11.68
CA MET A 119 3.89 -19.32 -10.57
C MET A 119 2.56 -19.95 -11.01
N PRO A 120 2.04 -20.96 -10.29
CA PRO A 120 0.66 -21.40 -10.45
C PRO A 120 -0.33 -20.23 -10.36
N GLY A 121 -1.32 -20.21 -11.26
CA GLY A 121 -2.27 -19.10 -11.38
C GLY A 121 -1.82 -17.97 -12.30
N PHE A 122 -0.54 -17.83 -12.63
CA PHE A 122 -0.12 -16.82 -13.60
C PHE A 122 -0.60 -17.19 -15.00
N ASP A 123 -1.41 -16.31 -15.60
CA ASP A 123 -1.92 -16.47 -16.95
C ASP A 123 -1.85 -15.11 -17.67
N PRO A 124 -0.96 -14.94 -18.67
CA PRO A 124 -0.83 -13.68 -19.41
C PRO A 124 -2.06 -13.38 -20.26
N GLU A 125 -2.92 -14.36 -20.52
CA GLU A 125 -4.17 -14.22 -21.28
C GLU A 125 -5.40 -14.14 -20.37
N ALA A 126 -5.22 -14.06 -19.05
CA ALA A 126 -6.30 -13.84 -18.11
C ALA A 126 -7.08 -12.56 -18.46
N PRO A 127 -8.41 -12.52 -18.27
CA PRO A 127 -9.16 -11.28 -18.31
C PRO A 127 -8.54 -10.24 -17.36
N PHE A 128 -8.40 -9.02 -17.83
CA PHE A 128 -7.83 -7.91 -17.07
C PHE A 128 -8.53 -6.61 -17.45
N TYR A 129 -8.37 -5.59 -16.61
CA TYR A 129 -8.91 -4.26 -16.85
C TYR A 129 -7.89 -3.42 -17.63
N SER A 130 -8.40 -2.57 -18.51
CA SER A 130 -7.62 -1.53 -19.19
C SER A 130 -8.35 -0.21 -19.02
N MET A 131 -7.64 0.91 -19.14
CA MET A 131 -8.30 2.21 -19.08
C MET A 131 -9.32 2.34 -20.21
N ASP A 132 -10.57 2.61 -19.86
CA ASP A 132 -11.68 2.79 -20.79
C ASP A 132 -12.73 3.67 -20.10
N LEU A 133 -12.66 4.99 -20.32
CA LEU A 133 -13.55 5.94 -19.64
C LEU A 133 -15.02 5.77 -20.04
N ASP A 134 -15.29 5.27 -21.25
CA ASP A 134 -16.66 4.96 -21.70
C ASP A 134 -17.23 3.78 -20.89
N LYS A 135 -16.44 2.72 -20.68
CA LYS A 135 -16.84 1.62 -19.79
C LYS A 135 -16.88 2.02 -18.32
N CYS A 136 -16.00 2.91 -17.88
CA CYS A 136 -16.08 3.47 -16.53
C CYS A 136 -17.44 4.16 -16.33
N ALA A 137 -17.87 4.98 -17.30
CA ALA A 137 -19.19 5.61 -17.29
C ALA A 137 -20.35 4.60 -17.35
N GLU A 138 -20.25 3.56 -18.18
CA GLU A 138 -21.24 2.49 -18.26
C GLU A 138 -21.42 1.77 -16.93
N GLU A 139 -20.32 1.36 -16.29
CA GLU A 139 -20.36 0.68 -15.00
C GLU A 139 -20.96 1.58 -13.91
N PHE A 140 -20.63 2.88 -13.86
CA PHE A 140 -21.30 3.79 -12.91
C PHE A 140 -22.81 3.91 -13.14
N LYS A 141 -23.28 3.82 -14.39
CA LYS A 141 -24.72 3.85 -14.70
C LYS A 141 -25.43 2.55 -14.36
N LEU A 142 -24.69 1.44 -14.21
CA LEU A 142 -25.22 0.14 -13.82
C LEU A 142 -25.24 -0.06 -12.29
N ALA A 143 -24.56 0.80 -11.54
CA ALA A 143 -24.57 0.75 -10.08
C ALA A 143 -25.98 0.99 -9.52
N ASP A 144 -26.23 0.46 -8.33
CA ASP A 144 -27.43 0.57 -7.52
C ASP A 144 -26.96 0.76 -6.05
N VAL A 145 -26.44 1.95 -5.76
CA VAL A 145 -25.76 2.22 -4.48
C VAL A 145 -26.78 2.36 -3.35
N ASP A 146 -27.96 2.89 -3.65
CA ASP A 146 -29.03 3.08 -2.68
C ASP A 146 -29.91 1.82 -2.47
N LYS A 147 -29.77 0.82 -3.36
CA LYS A 147 -30.34 -0.54 -3.28
C LYS A 147 -31.85 -0.56 -3.48
N ASP A 148 -32.37 0.34 -4.30
CA ASP A 148 -33.78 0.37 -4.65
C ASP A 148 -34.13 -0.59 -5.82
N GLY A 149 -33.10 -1.13 -6.48
CA GLY A 149 -33.20 -2.08 -7.60
C GLY A 149 -33.28 -1.42 -8.98
N VAL A 150 -33.06 -0.11 -9.07
CA VAL A 150 -32.97 0.68 -10.30
C VAL A 150 -31.51 1.06 -10.53
N ALA A 151 -31.05 0.95 -11.77
CA ALA A 151 -29.69 1.31 -12.10
C ALA A 151 -29.52 2.85 -12.11
N ALA A 152 -28.37 3.36 -11.65
CA ALA A 152 -28.09 4.79 -11.51
C ALA A 152 -28.24 5.60 -12.81
N GLY A 153 -28.10 4.99 -13.98
CA GLY A 153 -28.36 5.64 -15.27
C GLY A 153 -29.84 5.91 -15.55
N GLU A 154 -30.74 5.29 -14.78
CA GLU A 154 -32.19 5.40 -14.84
C GLU A 154 -32.79 5.99 -13.55
N ASP A 155 -31.98 6.19 -12.51
CA ASP A 155 -32.36 6.76 -11.22
C ASP A 155 -31.73 8.15 -10.98
N PRO A 156 -32.53 9.24 -10.92
CA PRO A 156 -32.03 10.57 -10.65
C PRO A 156 -31.47 10.78 -9.23
N ASP A 157 -31.81 9.91 -8.26
CA ASP A 157 -31.40 10.04 -6.87
C ASP A 157 -30.18 9.14 -6.53
N ASP A 158 -29.56 8.49 -7.52
CA ASP A 158 -28.37 7.63 -7.35
C ASP A 158 -27.08 8.27 -7.93
N VAL A 159 -25.97 7.53 -7.84
CA VAL A 159 -24.58 8.00 -7.95
C VAL A 159 -24.30 8.74 -9.25
N TRP A 160 -24.90 8.36 -10.37
CA TRP A 160 -24.64 8.98 -11.67
C TRP A 160 -25.11 10.44 -11.72
N GLU A 161 -26.31 10.72 -11.23
CA GLU A 161 -26.88 12.08 -11.22
C GLU A 161 -26.52 12.86 -9.94
N MET A 162 -26.47 12.20 -8.79
CA MET A 162 -26.12 12.84 -7.52
C MET A 162 -24.64 13.17 -7.41
N GLY A 163 -23.77 12.33 -7.98
CA GLY A 163 -22.33 12.39 -7.79
C GLY A 163 -21.89 11.96 -6.39
N PHE A 164 -20.60 12.11 -6.13
CA PHE A 164 -20.03 11.74 -4.84
C PHE A 164 -18.78 12.54 -4.50
N ARG A 165 -18.43 12.55 -3.21
CA ARG A 165 -17.13 12.99 -2.74
C ARG A 165 -16.51 11.95 -1.82
N VAL A 166 -15.27 11.56 -2.09
CA VAL A 166 -14.53 10.59 -1.27
C VAL A 166 -13.05 10.94 -1.21
N GLN A 167 -12.35 10.53 -0.16
CA GLN A 167 -10.91 10.72 -0.05
C GLN A 167 -10.14 9.43 -0.40
N MET A 168 -9.18 9.54 -1.31
CA MET A 168 -8.19 8.49 -1.58
C MET A 168 -6.90 8.82 -0.83
N LEU A 169 -6.50 7.92 0.06
CA LEU A 169 -5.40 8.19 0.99
C LEU A 169 -4.09 7.55 0.50
N TYR A 170 -3.00 8.29 0.65
CA TYR A 170 -1.64 7.79 0.54
C TYR A 170 -0.83 8.15 1.80
N ASN A 171 0.32 7.52 1.99
CA ASN A 171 1.24 7.89 3.06
C ASN A 171 2.18 9.00 2.58
N THR A 172 2.26 10.10 3.34
CA THR A 172 3.07 11.27 2.96
C THR A 172 4.53 10.89 2.72
N GLY A 173 5.09 11.42 1.64
CA GLY A 173 6.44 11.11 1.17
C GLY A 173 6.45 10.06 0.06
N ASN A 174 5.38 9.29 -0.12
CA ASN A 174 5.25 8.30 -1.19
C ASN A 174 4.67 8.92 -2.46
N THR A 175 5.56 9.41 -3.32
CA THR A 175 5.21 10.07 -4.58
C THR A 175 4.46 9.13 -5.54
N THR A 176 4.85 7.86 -5.61
CA THR A 176 4.20 6.85 -6.47
C THR A 176 2.72 6.72 -6.15
N ARG A 177 2.38 6.51 -4.87
CA ARG A 177 0.97 6.39 -4.43
C ARG A 177 0.19 7.69 -4.57
N GLN A 178 0.86 8.84 -4.39
CA GLN A 178 0.25 10.13 -4.64
C GLN A 178 -0.16 10.27 -6.11
N ILE A 179 0.74 9.97 -7.05
CA ILE A 179 0.46 10.05 -8.50
C ILE A 179 -0.69 9.10 -8.88
N MET A 180 -0.70 7.87 -8.37
CA MET A 180 -1.81 6.93 -8.61
C MET A 180 -3.16 7.48 -8.13
N ALA A 181 -3.18 8.19 -7.00
CA ALA A 181 -4.40 8.82 -6.49
C ALA A 181 -4.82 10.05 -7.32
N GLU A 182 -3.86 10.84 -7.81
CA GLU A 182 -4.09 11.98 -8.70
C GLU A 182 -4.61 11.56 -10.08
N ILE A 183 -4.12 10.45 -10.63
CA ILE A 183 -4.66 9.82 -11.85
C ILE A 183 -6.13 9.48 -11.65
N MET A 184 -6.47 8.82 -10.54
CA MET A 184 -7.85 8.44 -10.27
C MET A 184 -8.75 9.66 -10.03
N GLN A 185 -8.25 10.69 -9.35
CA GLN A 185 -8.93 11.97 -9.22
C GLN A 185 -9.25 12.60 -10.58
N ALA A 186 -8.26 12.67 -11.48
CA ALA A 186 -8.43 13.29 -12.78
C ALA A 186 -9.42 12.52 -13.65
N ASN A 187 -9.25 11.19 -13.76
CA ASN A 187 -10.04 10.36 -14.67
C ASN A 187 -11.50 10.24 -14.23
N LEU A 188 -11.79 10.16 -12.93
CA LEU A 188 -13.17 10.14 -12.45
C LEU A 188 -13.89 11.47 -12.71
N ALA A 189 -13.19 12.60 -12.51
CA ALA A 189 -13.74 13.92 -12.81
C ALA A 189 -13.97 14.13 -14.32
N GLU A 190 -13.18 13.48 -15.17
CA GLU A 190 -13.41 13.47 -16.63
C GLU A 190 -14.65 12.66 -17.02
N VAL A 191 -14.90 11.52 -16.36
CA VAL A 191 -16.11 10.71 -16.58
C VAL A 191 -17.37 11.46 -16.18
N ASN A 192 -17.34 12.15 -15.04
CA ASN A 192 -18.46 12.97 -14.57
C ASN A 192 -17.93 14.06 -13.62
N GLU A 193 -18.21 15.33 -13.91
CA GLU A 193 -17.73 16.47 -13.11
C GLU A 193 -18.22 16.46 -11.65
N LYS A 194 -19.26 15.67 -11.35
CA LYS A 194 -19.80 15.48 -9.99
C LYS A 194 -19.05 14.40 -9.20
N PHE A 195 -18.12 13.67 -9.80
CA PHE A 195 -17.32 12.63 -9.14
C PHE A 195 -16.03 13.23 -8.60
N VAL A 196 -15.98 13.44 -7.29
CA VAL A 196 -14.88 14.12 -6.62
C VAL A 196 -14.09 13.14 -5.76
N VAL A 197 -12.86 12.83 -6.18
CA VAL A 197 -11.87 12.15 -5.33
C VAL A 197 -10.88 13.18 -4.81
N GLU A 198 -10.76 13.30 -3.49
CA GLU A 198 -9.75 14.14 -2.85
C GLU A 198 -8.53 13.30 -2.48
N VAL A 199 -7.36 13.72 -2.94
CA VAL A 199 -6.09 13.04 -2.62
C VAL A 199 -5.57 13.52 -1.27
N LEU A 200 -5.43 12.61 -0.30
CA LEU A 200 -5.03 12.95 1.07
C LEU A 200 -3.79 12.17 1.52
N GLY A 201 -2.71 12.89 1.78
CA GLY A 201 -1.50 12.33 2.38
C GLY A 201 -1.58 12.31 3.91
N LEU A 202 -1.34 11.15 4.52
CA LEU A 202 -1.22 11.02 5.98
C LEU A 202 0.19 10.60 6.40
N PRO A 203 0.73 11.13 7.54
CA PRO A 203 1.91 10.55 8.15
C PRO A 203 1.70 9.06 8.43
N TRP A 204 2.74 8.24 8.22
CA TRP A 204 2.63 6.78 8.26
C TRP A 204 1.93 6.20 9.50
N PRO A 205 2.20 6.65 10.75
CA PRO A 205 1.48 6.16 11.92
C PRO A 205 -0.03 6.43 11.87
N ALA A 206 -0.44 7.60 11.36
CA ALA A 206 -1.84 7.97 11.21
C ALA A 206 -2.51 7.16 10.09
N TYR A 207 -1.82 6.97 8.96
CA TYR A 207 -2.27 6.10 7.87
C TYR A 207 -2.57 4.68 8.38
N LEU A 208 -1.61 4.08 9.09
CA LEU A 208 -1.76 2.74 9.65
C LEU A 208 -2.87 2.66 10.70
N ALA A 209 -3.07 3.69 11.52
CA ALA A 209 -4.17 3.75 12.47
C ALA A 209 -5.53 3.81 11.78
N ALA A 210 -5.68 4.65 10.75
CA ALA A 210 -6.89 4.73 9.93
C ALA A 210 -7.18 3.42 9.21
N GLN A 211 -6.15 2.76 8.67
CA GLN A 211 -6.26 1.48 7.98
C GLN A 211 -6.75 0.37 8.93
N ARG A 212 -6.14 0.24 10.11
CA ARG A 212 -6.56 -0.75 11.12
C ARG A 212 -7.96 -0.47 11.68
N ALA A 213 -8.40 0.78 11.64
CA ALA A 213 -9.74 1.18 12.05
C ALA A 213 -10.78 1.04 10.94
N HIS A 214 -10.43 0.48 9.77
CA HIS A 214 -11.31 0.30 8.61
C HIS A 214 -11.90 1.63 8.09
N LYS A 215 -11.16 2.74 8.25
CA LYS A 215 -11.63 4.07 7.87
C LYS A 215 -11.19 4.50 6.47
N ILE A 216 -10.13 3.92 5.93
CA ILE A 216 -9.62 4.33 4.62
C ILE A 216 -10.58 3.85 3.51
N PRO A 217 -11.16 4.74 2.69
CA PRO A 217 -12.09 4.35 1.62
C PRO A 217 -11.35 3.65 0.49
N ILE A 218 -10.24 4.25 0.04
CA ILE A 218 -9.38 3.74 -1.02
C ILE A 218 -7.93 3.84 -0.54
N MET A 219 -7.21 2.72 -0.61
CA MET A 219 -5.80 2.62 -0.24
C MET A 219 -5.01 1.91 -1.33
N THR A 220 -3.77 2.33 -1.53
CA THR A 220 -2.80 1.56 -2.32
C THR A 220 -2.09 0.57 -1.41
N ALA A 221 -1.93 -0.66 -1.89
CA ALA A 221 -1.25 -1.74 -1.20
C ALA A 221 -0.22 -2.37 -2.12
N GLY A 222 0.87 -2.82 -1.53
CA GLY A 222 2.01 -3.38 -2.21
C GLY A 222 2.55 -4.59 -1.44
N TRP A 223 3.18 -5.55 -2.10
CA TRP A 223 3.64 -6.76 -1.46
C TRP A 223 4.97 -7.22 -2.05
N LEU A 224 5.88 -7.60 -1.17
CA LEU A 224 7.12 -8.28 -1.50
C LEU A 224 6.97 -9.72 -1.02
N GLU A 225 7.36 -10.70 -1.83
CA GLU A 225 7.21 -12.09 -1.44
C GLU A 225 8.06 -12.46 -0.22
N ASP A 226 7.47 -13.21 0.72
CA ASP A 226 8.14 -13.79 1.90
C ASP A 226 8.58 -15.24 1.63
N ILE A 227 7.81 -15.93 0.80
CA ILE A 227 8.08 -17.27 0.27
C ILE A 227 7.74 -17.28 -1.22
N HIS A 228 8.51 -18.01 -2.01
CA HIS A 228 8.29 -18.13 -3.45
C HIS A 228 7.19 -19.13 -3.77
N ASP A 229 5.96 -18.78 -3.40
CA ASP A 229 4.75 -19.58 -3.63
C ASP A 229 3.58 -18.67 -4.01
N ALA A 230 2.76 -19.09 -4.97
CA ALA A 230 1.59 -18.35 -5.44
C ALA A 230 0.63 -17.96 -4.29
N HIS A 231 0.48 -18.82 -3.28
CA HIS A 231 -0.32 -18.52 -2.09
C HIS A 231 0.12 -17.21 -1.42
N ASN A 232 1.43 -16.91 -1.40
CA ASN A 232 1.96 -15.68 -0.80
C ASN A 232 1.61 -14.41 -1.58
N TRP A 233 1.08 -14.53 -2.80
CA TRP A 233 0.57 -13.42 -3.60
C TRP A 233 -0.95 -13.32 -3.57
N TYR A 234 -1.66 -14.42 -3.36
CA TYR A 234 -3.12 -14.40 -3.27
C TYR A 234 -3.65 -14.11 -1.87
N GLN A 235 -3.03 -14.74 -0.86
CA GLN A 235 -3.50 -14.69 0.52
C GLN A 235 -3.49 -13.27 1.09
N PRO A 236 -2.42 -12.45 0.94
CA PRO A 236 -2.36 -11.14 1.59
C PRO A 236 -3.48 -10.20 1.14
N TYR A 237 -3.85 -10.25 -0.14
CA TYR A 237 -4.83 -9.34 -0.74
C TYR A 237 -6.29 -9.75 -0.50
N THR A 238 -6.57 -11.00 -0.13
CA THR A 238 -7.96 -11.51 -0.02
C THR A 238 -8.34 -11.98 1.38
N THR A 239 -7.58 -12.88 1.98
CA THR A 239 -7.90 -13.42 3.32
C THR A 239 -6.96 -12.94 4.43
N GLY A 240 -5.78 -12.44 4.05
CA GLY A 240 -4.68 -12.07 4.92
C GLY A 240 -4.61 -10.58 5.23
N THR A 241 -3.40 -10.02 5.16
CA THR A 241 -3.07 -8.67 5.65
C THR A 241 -4.02 -7.57 5.15
N TYR A 242 -4.16 -7.42 3.83
CA TYR A 242 -5.04 -6.40 3.24
C TYR A 242 -6.48 -6.86 3.19
N GLY A 243 -6.73 -8.15 2.94
CA GLY A 243 -8.06 -8.74 2.97
C GLY A 243 -8.77 -8.65 4.33
N ALA A 244 -8.02 -8.52 5.42
CA ALA A 244 -8.54 -8.25 6.77
C ALA A 244 -8.73 -6.76 7.07
N ARG A 245 -8.12 -5.87 6.28
CA ARG A 245 -8.22 -4.40 6.43
C ARG A 245 -9.26 -3.80 5.50
N GLN A 246 -9.63 -4.51 4.43
CA GLN A 246 -10.75 -4.20 3.57
C GLN A 246 -12.06 -4.68 4.21
N ASN A 247 -13.15 -3.94 3.96
CA ASN A 247 -14.51 -4.35 4.32
C ASN A 247 -15.09 -5.32 3.26
N MET A 248 -14.31 -6.33 2.87
CA MET A 248 -14.72 -7.34 1.89
C MET A 248 -15.89 -8.17 2.45
N PRO A 249 -16.96 -8.44 1.66
CA PRO A 249 -18.05 -9.30 2.08
C PRO A 249 -17.55 -10.66 2.59
N ALA A 250 -18.12 -11.14 3.69
CA ALA A 250 -17.65 -12.35 4.36
C ALA A 250 -17.80 -13.61 3.49
N ASP A 251 -18.84 -13.68 2.67
CA ASP A 251 -19.08 -14.74 1.69
C ASP A 251 -18.05 -14.69 0.55
N LEU A 252 -17.72 -13.52 0.02
CA LEU A 252 -16.66 -13.36 -0.99
C LEU A 252 -15.30 -13.79 -0.42
N LYS A 253 -14.99 -13.38 0.81
CA LYS A 253 -13.78 -13.81 1.52
C LYS A 253 -13.73 -15.32 1.73
N ALA A 254 -14.87 -15.95 2.03
CA ALA A 254 -14.96 -17.41 2.17
C ALA A 254 -14.75 -18.15 0.85
N GLN A 255 -15.23 -17.60 -0.27
CA GLN A 255 -14.96 -18.14 -1.61
C GLN A 255 -13.46 -18.10 -1.93
N PHE A 256 -12.79 -16.97 -1.72
CA PHE A 256 -11.33 -16.88 -1.89
C PHE A 256 -10.58 -17.85 -0.98
N LYS A 257 -11.01 -17.97 0.29
CA LYS A 257 -10.41 -18.92 1.24
C LYS A 257 -10.51 -20.36 0.74
N THR A 258 -11.64 -20.74 0.16
CA THR A 258 -11.86 -22.11 -0.37
C THR A 258 -10.84 -22.44 -1.46
N PHE A 259 -10.61 -21.54 -2.41
CA PHE A 259 -9.59 -21.72 -3.45
C PHE A 259 -8.16 -21.72 -2.87
N LEU A 260 -7.88 -20.90 -1.85
CA LEU A 260 -6.57 -20.91 -1.20
C LEU A 260 -6.30 -22.24 -0.49
N ASP A 261 -7.27 -22.73 0.29
CA ASP A 261 -7.17 -24.01 1.02
C ASP A 261 -7.00 -25.19 0.03
N GLU A 262 -7.76 -25.20 -1.07
CA GLU A 262 -7.63 -26.21 -2.13
C GLU A 262 -6.24 -26.13 -2.78
N GLY A 263 -5.82 -24.92 -3.17
CA GLY A 263 -4.53 -24.68 -3.82
C GLY A 263 -3.33 -25.09 -2.99
N VAL A 264 -3.34 -24.89 -1.66
CA VAL A 264 -2.24 -25.32 -0.78
C VAL A 264 -2.28 -26.82 -0.45
N SER A 265 -3.41 -27.49 -0.64
CA SER A 265 -3.54 -28.94 -0.42
C SER A 265 -2.94 -29.79 -1.55
N LEU A 266 -2.70 -29.17 -2.71
CA LEU A 266 -2.18 -29.82 -3.92
C LEU A 266 -0.66 -29.66 -4.02
N VAL A 267 0.03 -30.72 -4.42
CA VAL A 267 1.50 -30.72 -4.63
C VAL A 267 1.86 -30.42 -6.09
N ASP A 268 1.04 -30.86 -7.05
CA ASP A 268 1.29 -30.68 -8.48
C ASP A 268 1.03 -29.22 -8.91
N PRO A 269 2.03 -28.49 -9.46
CA PRO A 269 1.86 -27.11 -9.89
C PRO A 269 0.77 -26.92 -10.95
N ALA A 270 0.57 -27.88 -11.86
CA ALA A 270 -0.47 -27.78 -12.89
C ALA A 270 -1.87 -27.87 -12.27
N ALA A 271 -2.09 -28.82 -11.35
CA ALA A 271 -3.33 -28.89 -10.59
C ALA A 271 -3.60 -27.61 -9.77
N ARG A 272 -2.58 -27.03 -9.13
CA ARG A 272 -2.70 -25.74 -8.43
C ARG A 272 -3.07 -24.60 -9.37
N HIS A 273 -2.50 -24.57 -10.57
CA HIS A 273 -2.78 -23.54 -11.57
C HIS A 273 -4.26 -23.53 -11.95
N GLU A 274 -4.91 -24.68 -12.13
CA GLU A 274 -6.35 -24.75 -12.44
C GLU A 274 -7.24 -24.20 -11.32
N VAL A 275 -6.84 -24.36 -10.05
CA VAL A 275 -7.54 -23.76 -8.91
C VAL A 275 -7.39 -22.24 -8.92
N TYR A 276 -6.16 -21.75 -9.07
CA TYR A 276 -5.90 -20.32 -9.07
C TYR A 276 -6.42 -19.61 -10.33
N LYS A 277 -6.64 -20.30 -11.44
CA LYS A 277 -7.36 -19.75 -12.59
C LYS A 277 -8.80 -19.39 -12.23
N LYS A 278 -9.50 -20.24 -11.47
CA LYS A 278 -10.85 -19.95 -10.95
C LYS A 278 -10.82 -18.82 -9.93
N PHE A 279 -9.79 -18.79 -9.08
CA PHE A 279 -9.55 -17.66 -8.17
C PHE A 279 -9.44 -16.34 -8.95
N ASN A 280 -8.60 -16.30 -9.99
CA ASN A 280 -8.39 -15.10 -10.80
C ASN A 280 -9.67 -14.65 -11.49
N GLN A 281 -10.49 -15.59 -11.99
CA GLN A 281 -11.78 -15.25 -12.57
C GLN A 281 -12.70 -14.59 -11.54
N LEU A 282 -12.82 -15.16 -10.33
CA LEU A 282 -13.60 -14.55 -9.25
C LEU A 282 -13.06 -13.16 -8.88
N TYR A 283 -11.73 -13.01 -8.80
CA TYR A 283 -11.08 -11.74 -8.50
C TYR A 283 -11.37 -10.69 -9.58
N TYR A 284 -11.32 -11.07 -10.86
CA TYR A 284 -11.69 -10.22 -11.98
C TYR A 284 -13.17 -9.82 -11.93
N ASP A 285 -14.08 -10.78 -11.73
CA ASP A 285 -15.52 -10.53 -11.75
C ASP A 285 -15.99 -9.64 -10.59
N THR A 286 -15.33 -9.75 -9.43
CA THR A 286 -15.73 -9.07 -8.20
C THR A 286 -14.88 -7.85 -7.85
N VAL A 287 -13.72 -7.66 -8.49
CA VAL A 287 -12.83 -6.50 -8.34
C VAL A 287 -12.63 -6.07 -6.87
N PRO A 288 -12.19 -6.95 -5.96
CA PRO A 288 -11.94 -6.53 -4.57
C PRO A 288 -10.77 -5.54 -4.48
N GLY A 289 -9.89 -5.49 -5.48
CA GLY A 289 -8.84 -4.50 -5.64
C GLY A 289 -8.30 -4.51 -7.05
N ILE A 290 -7.59 -3.46 -7.45
CA ILE A 290 -7.05 -3.28 -8.79
C ILE A 290 -5.58 -3.71 -8.78
N PRO A 291 -5.18 -4.81 -9.48
CA PRO A 291 -3.77 -5.13 -9.65
C PRO A 291 -3.11 -4.04 -10.52
N LEU A 292 -2.08 -3.40 -9.99
CA LEU A 292 -1.48 -2.23 -10.64
C LEU A 292 -0.37 -2.69 -11.60
N VAL A 293 0.83 -2.85 -11.09
CA VAL A 293 2.01 -3.19 -11.90
C VAL A 293 2.89 -4.19 -11.17
N LEU A 294 3.71 -4.87 -11.97
CA LEU A 294 4.91 -5.56 -11.51
C LEU A 294 6.10 -4.72 -11.99
N ALA A 295 6.79 -4.08 -11.06
CA ALA A 295 8.01 -3.35 -11.37
C ALA A 295 9.04 -4.31 -11.96
N THR A 296 9.59 -3.94 -13.11
CA THR A 296 10.81 -4.55 -13.65
C THR A 296 11.97 -3.67 -13.20
N SER A 297 13.13 -4.25 -12.90
CA SER A 297 14.25 -3.42 -12.47
C SER A 297 15.55 -3.96 -13.01
N HIS A 298 16.45 -3.03 -13.30
CA HIS A 298 17.83 -3.28 -13.62
C HIS A 298 18.72 -2.81 -12.47
N GLY A 299 19.48 -3.73 -11.88
CA GLY A 299 20.54 -3.38 -10.96
C GLY A 299 21.77 -2.91 -11.75
N TYR A 300 22.32 -1.75 -11.39
CA TYR A 300 23.64 -1.33 -11.87
C TYR A 300 24.68 -1.65 -10.81
N GLU A 301 25.76 -2.32 -11.20
CA GLU A 301 26.88 -2.60 -10.32
C GLU A 301 28.21 -2.29 -10.99
N GLN A 302 29.21 -2.01 -10.16
CA GLN A 302 30.56 -1.79 -10.67
C GLN A 302 31.11 -3.09 -11.25
N SER A 303 31.86 -3.00 -12.35
CA SER A 303 32.39 -4.18 -13.06
C SER A 303 33.35 -5.05 -12.24
N TRP A 304 33.86 -4.53 -11.12
CA TRP A 304 34.69 -5.26 -10.18
C TRP A 304 33.92 -5.89 -9.01
N VAL A 305 32.58 -5.84 -9.02
CA VAL A 305 31.72 -6.54 -8.06
C VAL A 305 31.35 -7.90 -8.64
N GLU A 306 31.53 -8.95 -7.85
CA GLU A 306 31.20 -10.33 -8.26
C GLU A 306 30.40 -11.04 -7.15
N GLY A 307 29.68 -12.10 -7.53
CA GLY A 307 28.93 -12.94 -6.60
C GLY A 307 27.60 -12.35 -6.12
N ARG A 308 27.08 -11.34 -6.83
CA ARG A 308 25.71 -10.84 -6.63
C ARG A 308 24.71 -11.96 -6.89
N ILE A 309 23.82 -12.17 -5.94
CA ILE A 309 22.63 -13.00 -6.09
C ILE A 309 21.43 -12.08 -5.96
N MET A 310 20.67 -11.92 -7.04
CA MET A 310 19.38 -11.24 -7.01
C MET A 310 18.35 -12.21 -6.43
N ASN A 311 17.95 -11.96 -5.18
CA ASN A 311 16.94 -12.75 -4.50
C ASN A 311 15.63 -11.96 -4.44
N PRO A 312 14.58 -12.34 -5.18
CA PRO A 312 13.32 -11.61 -5.22
C PRO A 312 12.56 -11.54 -3.88
N ILE A 313 12.88 -12.42 -2.92
CA ILE A 313 12.29 -12.44 -1.57
C ILE A 313 12.96 -11.41 -0.63
N PHE A 314 14.20 -11.00 -0.92
CA PHE A 314 14.98 -10.19 0.00
C PHE A 314 15.07 -8.74 -0.50
N SER A 315 14.46 -7.80 0.22
CA SER A 315 14.41 -6.37 -0.13
C SER A 315 15.76 -5.64 -0.11
N GLY A 316 16.84 -6.32 0.25
CA GLY A 316 18.16 -5.72 0.41
C GLY A 316 19.28 -6.53 -0.23
N ASN A 317 20.51 -6.14 0.08
CA ASN A 317 21.69 -6.79 -0.46
C ASN A 317 22.12 -7.98 0.40
N TYR A 318 22.21 -9.17 -0.20
CA TYR A 318 22.78 -10.35 0.44
C TYR A 318 24.32 -10.32 0.35
N PHE A 319 24.97 -9.58 1.25
CA PHE A 319 26.42 -9.31 1.19
C PHE A 319 27.32 -10.54 1.32
N ARG A 320 26.82 -11.70 1.76
CA ARG A 320 27.65 -12.88 2.06
C ARG A 320 28.39 -13.42 0.84
N THR A 321 27.76 -13.37 -0.34
CA THR A 321 28.34 -13.90 -1.59
C THR A 321 29.03 -12.82 -2.41
N ILE A 322 28.85 -11.55 -2.04
CA ILE A 322 29.39 -10.41 -2.76
C ILE A 322 30.86 -10.22 -2.40
N SER A 323 31.70 -10.08 -3.42
CA SER A 323 33.12 -9.76 -3.26
C SER A 323 33.59 -8.76 -4.31
N LYS A 324 34.78 -8.20 -4.09
CA LYS A 324 35.44 -7.29 -5.02
C LYS A 324 36.65 -7.96 -5.66
N THR A 325 36.81 -7.78 -6.96
CA THR A 325 38.04 -8.18 -7.66
C THR A 325 39.19 -7.23 -7.37
N ALA A 326 40.41 -7.59 -7.77
CA ALA A 326 41.59 -6.74 -7.65
C ALA A 326 41.50 -5.43 -8.45
N ALA A 327 40.53 -5.28 -9.35
CA ALA A 327 40.28 -4.04 -10.09
C ALA A 327 39.61 -2.95 -9.22
N ALA A 328 39.09 -3.29 -8.05
CA ALA A 328 38.49 -2.31 -7.15
C ALA A 328 39.55 -1.37 -6.55
N GLY A 329 39.38 -0.06 -6.71
CA GLY A 329 40.30 0.94 -6.14
C GLY A 329 40.29 1.01 -4.62
N ASP A 330 39.17 0.65 -3.98
CA ASP A 330 39.05 0.44 -2.54
C ASP A 330 38.53 -0.99 -2.26
N PRO A 331 39.36 -1.88 -1.70
CA PRO A 331 38.95 -3.25 -1.40
C PRO A 331 38.18 -3.39 -0.08
N LEU A 332 38.15 -2.36 0.77
CA LEU A 332 37.62 -2.45 2.14
C LEU A 332 36.20 -1.89 2.29
N SER A 333 35.82 -0.89 1.50
CA SER A 333 34.47 -0.31 1.57
C SER A 333 33.59 -0.83 0.43
N TYR A 334 32.32 -1.13 0.67
CA TYR A 334 31.33 -1.33 -0.40
C TYR A 334 30.35 -0.18 -0.32
N VAL A 335 30.25 0.62 -1.38
CA VAL A 335 29.31 1.73 -1.46
C VAL A 335 28.09 1.23 -2.22
N ASP A 336 26.99 1.10 -1.50
CA ASP A 336 25.67 0.93 -2.06
C ASP A 336 25.02 2.31 -2.15
N ALA A 337 24.67 2.73 -3.36
CA ALA A 337 24.14 4.05 -3.60
C ALA A 337 22.99 3.97 -4.60
N THR A 338 21.88 4.60 -4.25
CA THR A 338 20.83 4.94 -5.21
C THR A 338 21.31 6.17 -5.98
N ILE A 339 21.41 6.08 -7.30
CA ILE A 339 21.75 7.22 -8.16
C ILE A 339 20.45 7.90 -8.59
N GLY A 340 20.36 9.22 -8.41
CA GLY A 340 19.16 10.01 -8.69
C GLY A 340 18.78 10.91 -7.53
N ASP A 341 17.71 11.68 -7.70
CA ASP A 341 17.05 12.34 -6.59
C ASP A 341 16.35 11.28 -5.71
N ALA A 342 16.08 11.59 -4.44
CA ALA A 342 15.33 10.67 -3.60
C ALA A 342 13.90 10.53 -4.16
N ASP A 343 13.56 9.36 -4.73
CA ASP A 343 12.21 9.07 -5.26
C ASP A 343 11.15 9.15 -4.15
N THR A 344 11.51 8.68 -2.95
CA THR A 344 10.67 8.75 -1.74
C THR A 344 11.52 8.59 -0.47
N PHE A 345 11.02 9.14 0.64
CA PHE A 345 11.55 8.87 2.00
C PHE A 345 10.74 7.80 2.74
N ASP A 346 9.86 7.10 2.03
CA ASP A 346 9.02 6.04 2.58
C ASP A 346 9.84 4.78 2.90
N PRO A 347 9.94 4.35 4.17
CA PRO A 347 10.61 3.09 4.52
C PRO A 347 9.87 1.85 3.98
N ALA A 348 8.65 2.00 3.47
CA ALA A 348 7.84 0.94 2.87
C ALA A 348 7.90 0.92 1.33
N LEU A 349 8.80 1.69 0.69
CA LEU A 349 8.93 1.72 -0.78
C LEU A 349 9.13 0.33 -1.38
N SER A 350 9.81 -0.60 -0.70
CA SER A 350 10.06 -1.95 -1.22
C SER A 350 8.79 -2.77 -1.51
N TYR A 351 7.63 -2.27 -1.09
CA TYR A 351 6.34 -2.89 -1.35
C TYR A 351 5.63 -2.30 -2.58
N ASP A 352 5.97 -1.08 -3.01
CA ASP A 352 5.42 -0.46 -4.22
C ASP A 352 6.19 -0.90 -5.48
#